data_AF-A0A832MAD0-F1
#
_entry.id   AF-A0A832MAD0-F1
#
_cell.length_a   1.000
_cell.length_b   1.000
_cell.length_c   1.000
_cell.angle_alpha   90.00
_cell.angle_beta   90.00
_cell.angle_gamma   90.00
#
_symmetry.space_group_name_H-M   'P 1'
#
loop_
_entity.id
_entity.type
_entity.pdbx_description
1 polymer ?
#
loop_
_entity_poly.entity_id
_entity_poly.type
_entity_poly.pdbx_seq_one_letter_code
_entity_poly.pdbx_strand_id
1 'polypeptide(L)'
;MIVDCHTHIWQSPEQLGDGALAELSRPTMVAGQKMRLLPQADTANHLLAAEPVDRAFVLGFKSKYLGAAIPNAYIADYCREHADKMIGFAGIDPTEDDAVEQVEQAVQMGLKGLCICPAAQDFHPSDSAAMKVYEKAAALRLPIIFYNGTHLSAKTKMEYARPFLLDEVARSFANLKIVIGHLGYPYIDETIVLLGKHHNVYSDLSALLRRPWVAYDALVRSWQFQVTDKLLFGSDFPFTTASECIETLYTINQQAMGTNMPTVPREALRGIVERDVLGALGISMPSARMLAAMPKARRAKAG
;
A
#
# COMPACT_ATOMS: atom_id res chain seq x y z
N MET A 1 -1.10 18.67 -1.66
CA MET A 1 -0.87 17.76 -0.52
C MET A 1 -0.28 16.49 -1.08
N ILE A 2 0.80 15.99 -0.51
CA ILE A 2 1.45 14.73 -0.91
C ILE A 2 1.10 13.68 0.14
N VAL A 3 0.53 12.56 -0.29
CA VAL A 3 0.18 11.44 0.57
C VAL A 3 0.94 10.22 0.09
N ASP A 4 1.75 9.64 0.95
CA ASP A 4 2.35 8.33 0.72
C ASP A 4 1.33 7.26 1.09
N CYS A 5 0.73 6.59 0.10
CA CYS A 5 -0.37 5.67 0.35
C CYS A 5 0.08 4.24 0.66
N HIS A 6 1.39 3.98 0.81
CA HIS A 6 1.88 2.61 0.98
C HIS A 6 3.17 2.58 1.80
N THR A 7 3.04 2.43 3.11
CA THR A 7 4.17 2.17 4.01
C THR A 7 3.84 1.05 4.99
N HIS A 8 4.89 0.38 5.49
CA HIS A 8 4.79 -0.70 6.45
C HIS A 8 5.64 -0.42 7.68
N ILE A 9 5.16 -0.88 8.84
CA ILE A 9 5.93 -0.91 10.09
C ILE A 9 5.81 -2.28 10.72
N TRP A 10 6.88 -2.72 11.39
CA TRP A 10 6.85 -3.92 12.23
C TRP A 10 7.89 -3.81 13.34
N GLN A 11 7.63 -4.49 14.45
CA GLN A 11 8.51 -4.52 15.60
C GLN A 11 9.61 -5.58 15.45
N SER A 12 9.30 -6.66 14.74
CA SER A 12 10.20 -7.79 14.57
C SER A 12 9.95 -8.47 13.22
N PRO A 13 10.98 -8.88 12.46
CA PRO A 13 10.81 -9.62 11.20
C PRO A 13 9.98 -10.89 11.31
N GLU A 14 9.92 -11.51 12.50
CA GLU A 14 9.10 -12.69 12.81
C GLU A 14 7.61 -12.41 12.64
N GLN A 15 7.16 -11.16 12.80
CA GLN A 15 5.76 -10.76 12.58
C GLN A 15 5.34 -10.88 11.12
N LEU A 16 6.28 -10.99 10.19
CA LEU A 16 6.00 -11.15 8.76
C LEU A 16 5.80 -12.62 8.36
N GLY A 17 5.97 -13.55 9.31
CA GLY A 17 5.68 -14.96 9.13
C GLY A 17 6.72 -15.75 8.32
N ASP A 18 6.30 -16.95 7.92
CA ASP A 18 7.14 -17.97 7.30
C ASP A 18 7.77 -17.50 5.98
N GLY A 19 9.10 -17.48 5.95
CA GLY A 19 9.89 -17.15 4.77
C GLY A 19 10.24 -15.66 4.64
N ALA A 20 9.61 -14.78 5.42
CA ALA A 20 9.87 -13.34 5.37
C ALA A 20 11.32 -13.01 5.75
N LEU A 21 11.88 -13.62 6.80
CA LEU A 21 13.28 -13.39 7.17
C LEU A 21 14.24 -13.83 6.06
N ALA A 22 13.95 -14.95 5.37
CA ALA A 22 14.76 -15.43 4.26
C ALA A 22 14.69 -14.48 3.06
N GLU A 23 13.50 -13.91 2.79
CA GLU A 23 13.31 -12.91 1.75
C GLU A 23 14.01 -11.59 2.07
N LEU A 24 13.78 -11.04 3.28
CA LEU A 24 14.42 -9.82 3.76
C LEU A 24 15.94 -9.94 3.83
N SER A 25 16.46 -11.15 4.07
CA SER A 25 17.89 -11.42 4.10
C SER A 25 18.50 -11.72 2.72
N ARG A 26 17.71 -11.65 1.64
CA ARG A 26 18.25 -11.82 0.29
C ARG A 26 19.27 -10.72 0.02
N PRO A 27 20.48 -11.09 -0.47
CA PRO A 27 21.54 -10.12 -0.69
C PRO A 27 21.08 -9.11 -1.73
N THR A 28 21.02 -7.85 -1.33
CA THR A 28 20.79 -6.73 -2.24
C THR A 28 22.13 -6.20 -2.69
N MET A 29 22.19 -5.72 -3.94
CA MET A 29 23.36 -5.05 -4.46
C MET A 29 23.30 -3.58 -4.05
N VAL A 30 24.19 -3.17 -3.15
CA VAL A 30 24.36 -1.77 -2.73
C VAL A 30 25.77 -1.36 -3.13
N ALA A 31 25.91 -0.33 -3.98
CA ALA A 31 27.20 0.14 -4.48
C ALA A 31 28.12 -0.97 -5.05
N GLY A 32 27.55 -1.97 -5.72
CA GLY A 32 28.30 -3.10 -6.29
C GLY A 32 28.71 -4.19 -5.29
N GLN A 33 28.33 -4.08 -4.02
CA GLN A 33 28.57 -5.10 -3.00
C GLN A 33 27.27 -5.80 -2.58
N LYS A 34 27.36 -7.10 -2.30
CA LYS A 34 26.25 -7.86 -1.71
C LYS A 34 26.20 -7.56 -0.22
N MET A 35 25.11 -6.94 0.22
CA MET A 35 24.89 -6.67 1.63
C MET A 35 23.59 -7.34 2.10
N ARG A 36 23.59 -7.79 3.36
CA ARG A 36 22.40 -8.29 4.05
C ARG A 36 22.07 -7.30 5.16
N LEU A 37 21.19 -6.36 4.86
CA LEU A 37 20.63 -5.45 5.87
C LEU A 37 19.16 -5.78 6.03
N LEU A 38 18.75 -6.10 7.25
CA LEU A 38 17.34 -6.10 7.57
C LEU A 38 16.87 -4.64 7.58
N PRO A 39 15.82 -4.30 6.84
CA PRO A 39 15.32 -2.94 6.83
C PRO A 39 14.76 -2.57 8.21
N GLN A 40 15.04 -1.34 8.65
CA GLN A 40 14.56 -0.83 9.93
C GLN A 40 13.15 -0.28 9.77
N ALA A 41 12.17 -1.09 10.14
CA ALA A 41 10.74 -0.81 9.96
C ALA A 41 10.06 -0.23 11.21
N ASP A 42 10.82 0.23 12.19
CA ASP A 42 10.27 0.78 13.41
C ASP A 42 9.61 2.16 13.17
N THR A 43 8.80 2.58 14.14
CA THR A 43 8.00 3.80 14.07
C THR A 43 8.85 5.08 14.03
N ALA A 44 10.06 5.08 14.61
CA ALA A 44 10.93 6.24 14.60
C ALA A 44 11.53 6.46 13.22
N ASN A 45 12.04 5.40 12.60
CA ASN A 45 12.53 5.44 11.22
C ASN A 45 11.42 5.75 10.22
N HIS A 46 10.23 5.17 10.41
CA HIS A 46 9.07 5.50 9.57
C HIS A 46 8.69 6.99 9.65
N LEU A 47 8.71 7.59 10.86
CA LEU A 47 8.39 9.00 11.03
C LEU A 47 9.38 9.93 10.31
N LEU A 48 10.67 9.59 10.34
CA LEU A 48 11.71 10.29 9.59
C LEU A 48 11.51 10.15 8.08
N ALA A 49 11.27 8.93 7.59
CA ALA A 49 11.05 8.67 6.17
C ALA A 49 9.80 9.37 5.62
N ALA A 50 8.79 9.59 6.48
CA ALA A 50 7.57 10.31 6.15
C ALA A 50 7.69 11.84 6.25
N GLU A 51 8.81 12.42 6.70
CA GLU A 51 9.01 13.87 6.77
C GLU A 51 8.63 14.61 5.46
N PRO A 52 9.05 14.15 4.26
CA PRO A 52 8.82 14.84 2.99
C PRO A 52 7.36 14.89 2.53
N VAL A 53 6.48 14.09 3.14
CA VAL A 53 5.07 13.99 2.77
C VAL A 53 4.16 14.58 3.84
N ASP A 54 2.99 15.09 3.43
CA ASP A 54 2.02 15.66 4.35
C ASP A 54 1.40 14.57 5.22
N ARG A 55 1.12 13.40 4.62
CA ARG A 55 0.57 12.22 5.31
C ARG A 55 1.13 10.91 4.76
N ALA A 56 1.12 9.87 5.58
CA ALA A 56 1.49 8.51 5.19
C ALA A 56 0.46 7.47 5.67
N PHE A 57 0.19 6.46 4.84
CA PHE A 57 -0.66 5.32 5.17
C PHE A 57 0.18 4.21 5.77
N VAL A 58 -0.16 3.78 6.99
CA VAL A 58 0.52 2.69 7.68
C VAL A 58 -0.29 1.41 7.49
N LEU A 59 0.22 0.52 6.65
CA LEU A 59 -0.47 -0.69 6.22
C LEU A 59 -0.14 -1.88 7.13
N GLY A 60 -1.17 -2.43 7.77
CA GLY A 60 -1.07 -3.67 8.49
C GLY A 60 -1.04 -4.90 7.60
N PHE A 61 -0.64 -6.03 8.19
CA PHE A 61 -0.63 -7.31 7.51
C PHE A 61 -0.92 -8.44 8.50
N LYS A 62 -1.76 -9.38 8.09
CA LYS A 62 -2.10 -10.58 8.84
C LYS A 62 -2.28 -11.73 7.86
N SER A 63 -1.70 -12.88 8.15
CA SER A 63 -1.89 -14.11 7.39
C SER A 63 -1.80 -15.31 8.32
N LYS A 64 -2.92 -15.99 8.50
CA LYS A 64 -2.99 -17.29 9.16
C LYS A 64 -2.19 -18.33 8.38
N TYR A 65 -2.21 -18.26 7.05
CA TYR A 65 -1.49 -19.17 6.16
C TYR A 65 0.03 -19.12 6.34
N LEU A 66 0.60 -17.93 6.49
CA LEU A 66 2.04 -17.73 6.69
C LEU A 66 2.43 -17.61 8.17
N GLY A 67 1.47 -17.62 9.10
CA GLY A 67 1.75 -17.29 10.50
C GLY A 67 2.27 -15.86 10.70
N ALA A 68 1.87 -14.94 9.82
CA ALA A 68 2.23 -13.53 9.88
C ALA A 68 1.17 -12.72 10.63
N ALA A 69 1.57 -11.83 11.52
CA ALA A 69 0.66 -10.93 12.20
C ALA A 69 1.38 -9.68 12.69
N ILE A 70 1.03 -8.54 12.11
CA ILE A 70 1.29 -7.21 12.67
C ILE A 70 0.01 -6.79 13.41
N PRO A 71 0.04 -6.63 14.74
CA PRO A 71 -1.17 -6.32 15.49
C PRO A 71 -1.81 -5.00 15.05
N ASN A 72 -3.10 -5.01 14.71
CA ASN A 72 -3.82 -3.80 14.33
C ASN A 72 -3.81 -2.73 15.45
N ALA A 73 -3.75 -3.15 16.72
CA ALA A 73 -3.60 -2.26 17.86
C ALA A 73 -2.27 -1.47 17.81
N TYR A 74 -1.18 -2.10 17.41
CA TYR A 74 0.13 -1.44 17.28
C TYR A 74 0.09 -0.31 16.24
N ILE A 75 -0.55 -0.56 15.11
CA ILE A 75 -0.76 0.44 14.05
C ILE A 75 -1.68 1.56 14.52
N ALA A 76 -2.78 1.21 15.18
CA ALA A 76 -3.74 2.16 15.69
C ALA A 76 -3.13 3.10 16.74
N ASP A 77 -2.30 2.57 17.64
CA ASP A 77 -1.61 3.36 18.66
C ASP A 77 -0.61 4.33 18.02
N TYR A 78 0.21 3.87 17.09
CA TYR A 78 1.12 4.74 16.33
C TYR A 78 0.38 5.85 15.56
N CYS A 79 -0.72 5.50 14.90
CA CYS A 79 -1.53 6.49 14.18
C CYS A 79 -2.22 7.48 15.12
N ARG A 80 -2.58 7.06 16.34
CA ARG A 80 -3.16 7.95 17.35
C ARG A 80 -2.13 8.95 17.88
N GLU A 81 -0.90 8.50 18.09
CA GLU A 81 0.21 9.35 18.55
C GLU A 81 0.60 10.42 17.50
N HIS A 82 0.42 10.11 16.22
CA HIS A 82 0.78 10.96 15.09
C HIS A 82 -0.42 11.24 14.15
N ALA A 83 -1.60 11.50 14.71
CA ALA A 83 -2.86 11.59 13.95
C ALA A 83 -2.92 12.72 12.90
N ASP A 84 -2.02 13.71 13.01
CA ASP A 84 -1.83 14.75 12.01
C ASP A 84 -1.12 14.25 10.74
N LYS A 85 -0.29 13.21 10.85
CA LYS A 85 0.58 12.70 9.78
C LYS A 85 0.27 11.26 9.34
N MET A 86 -0.23 10.40 10.23
CA MET A 86 -0.38 8.97 9.99
C MET A 86 -1.84 8.55 9.85
N ILE A 87 -2.11 7.64 8.90
CA ILE A 87 -3.43 7.04 8.67
C ILE A 87 -3.27 5.52 8.64
N GLY A 88 -3.91 4.82 9.58
CA GLY A 88 -3.74 3.38 9.71
C GLY A 88 -4.71 2.57 8.86
N PHE A 89 -4.24 1.48 8.28
CA PHE A 89 -5.02 0.46 7.59
C PHE A 89 -4.87 -0.88 8.31
N ALA A 90 -5.97 -1.57 8.55
CA ALA A 90 -6.00 -2.84 9.27
C ALA A 90 -5.58 -4.00 8.37
N GLY A 91 -4.65 -4.83 8.82
CA GLY A 91 -4.42 -6.13 8.20
C GLY A 91 -5.57 -7.07 8.58
N ILE A 92 -6.30 -7.57 7.59
CA ILE A 92 -7.40 -8.53 7.78
C ILE A 92 -7.09 -9.78 6.96
N ASP A 93 -7.21 -10.95 7.60
CA ASP A 93 -7.22 -12.23 6.92
C ASP A 93 -8.66 -12.73 6.77
N PRO A 94 -9.24 -12.72 5.56
CA PRO A 94 -10.62 -13.14 5.35
C PRO A 94 -10.88 -14.63 5.58
N THR A 95 -9.84 -15.44 5.76
CA THR A 95 -9.96 -16.88 6.04
C THR A 95 -10.19 -17.18 7.53
N GLU A 96 -10.14 -16.17 8.38
CA GLU A 96 -10.46 -16.30 9.80
C GLU A 96 -11.97 -16.17 10.06
N ASP A 97 -12.47 -16.95 11.02
CA ASP A 97 -13.91 -17.04 11.31
C ASP A 97 -14.50 -15.72 11.80
N ASP A 98 -13.70 -14.88 12.47
CA ASP A 98 -14.06 -13.58 13.03
C ASP A 98 -13.59 -12.39 12.17
N ALA A 99 -13.27 -12.61 10.89
CA ALA A 99 -12.71 -11.58 10.02
C ALA A 99 -13.63 -10.35 9.86
N VAL A 100 -14.96 -10.55 9.86
CA VAL A 100 -15.95 -9.48 9.74
C VAL A 100 -16.00 -8.64 11.02
N GLU A 101 -15.92 -9.29 12.19
CA GLU A 101 -15.84 -8.63 13.50
C GLU A 101 -14.53 -7.83 13.63
N GLN A 102 -13.41 -8.36 13.13
CA GLN A 102 -12.14 -7.65 13.09
C GLN A 102 -12.21 -6.35 12.27
N VAL A 103 -13.02 -6.30 11.21
CA VAL A 103 -13.28 -5.04 10.46
C VAL A 103 -13.98 -4.01 11.34
N GLU A 104 -14.97 -4.41 12.13
CA GLU A 104 -15.66 -3.48 13.04
C GLU A 104 -14.71 -2.96 14.15
N GLN A 105 -13.92 -3.86 14.72
CA GLN A 105 -12.90 -3.51 15.71
C GLN A 105 -11.86 -2.53 15.14
N ALA A 106 -11.43 -2.72 13.89
CA ALA A 106 -10.52 -1.81 13.21
C ALA A 106 -11.08 -0.38 13.13
N VAL A 107 -12.38 -0.23 12.84
CA VAL A 107 -13.05 1.09 12.84
C VAL A 107 -13.09 1.69 14.24
N GLN A 108 -13.39 0.89 15.26
CA GLN A 108 -13.38 1.35 16.66
C GLN A 108 -11.99 1.82 17.11
N MET A 109 -10.93 1.21 16.58
CA MET A 109 -9.54 1.63 16.79
C MET A 109 -9.15 2.90 16.02
N GLY A 110 -10.00 3.37 15.10
CA GLY A 110 -9.77 4.57 14.29
C GLY A 110 -9.06 4.32 12.96
N LEU A 111 -8.84 3.05 12.58
CA LEU A 111 -8.26 2.67 11.30
C LEU A 111 -9.24 3.03 10.16
N LYS A 112 -8.69 3.39 9.00
CA LYS A 112 -9.42 4.05 7.91
C LYS A 112 -9.54 3.22 6.63
N GLY A 113 -9.02 2.01 6.63
CA GLY A 113 -9.14 1.07 5.51
C GLY A 113 -8.58 -0.28 5.88
N LEU A 114 -8.61 -1.21 4.93
CA LEU A 114 -8.15 -2.59 5.09
C LEU A 114 -6.98 -2.88 4.15
N CYS A 115 -6.11 -3.79 4.56
CA CYS A 115 -5.01 -4.33 3.78
C CYS A 115 -5.15 -5.86 3.72
N ILE A 116 -5.13 -6.39 2.49
CA ILE A 116 -5.39 -7.81 2.20
C ILE A 116 -4.41 -8.26 1.12
N CYS A 117 -3.87 -9.48 1.21
CA CYS A 117 -2.97 -10.07 0.22
C CYS A 117 -3.39 -11.52 -0.07
N PRO A 118 -4.30 -11.74 -1.05
CA PRO A 118 -4.86 -13.07 -1.33
C PRO A 118 -3.81 -14.17 -1.57
N ALA A 119 -2.74 -13.85 -2.30
CA ALA A 119 -1.62 -14.77 -2.55
C ALA A 119 -0.85 -15.20 -1.30
N ALA A 120 -0.81 -14.34 -0.27
CA ALA A 120 -0.11 -14.62 0.99
C ALA A 120 -1.06 -15.14 2.08
N GLN A 121 -2.37 -15.11 1.84
CA GLN A 121 -3.42 -15.56 2.76
C GLN A 121 -4.12 -16.83 2.26
N ASP A 122 -3.71 -17.35 1.10
CA ASP A 122 -4.19 -18.60 0.49
C ASP A 122 -5.70 -18.64 0.23
N PHE A 123 -6.22 -17.63 -0.46
CA PHE A 123 -7.62 -17.63 -0.89
C PHE A 123 -7.81 -16.97 -2.26
N HIS A 124 -8.86 -17.40 -2.98
CA HIS A 124 -9.27 -16.76 -4.22
C HIS A 124 -9.91 -15.39 -3.92
N PRO A 125 -9.56 -14.29 -4.61
CA PRO A 125 -10.09 -12.97 -4.26
C PRO A 125 -11.61 -12.87 -4.18
N SER A 126 -12.38 -13.63 -4.97
CA SER A 126 -13.84 -13.72 -4.90
C SER A 126 -14.39 -14.88 -4.05
N ASP A 127 -13.59 -15.46 -3.18
CA ASP A 127 -14.05 -16.46 -2.20
C ASP A 127 -15.19 -15.91 -1.34
N SER A 128 -16.16 -16.76 -1.00
CA SER A 128 -17.36 -16.33 -0.25
C SER A 128 -17.05 -15.73 1.12
N ALA A 129 -15.98 -16.17 1.80
CA ALA A 129 -15.55 -15.58 3.06
C ALA A 129 -14.98 -14.17 2.83
N ALA A 130 -14.16 -14.00 1.80
CA ALA A 130 -13.60 -12.71 1.42
C ALA A 130 -14.66 -11.71 0.96
N MET A 131 -15.66 -12.15 0.19
CA MET A 131 -16.75 -11.31 -0.27
C MET A 131 -17.58 -10.73 0.89
N LYS A 132 -17.74 -11.45 2.00
CA LYS A 132 -18.39 -10.91 3.22
C LYS A 132 -17.58 -9.79 3.87
N VAL A 133 -16.25 -9.92 3.92
CA VAL A 133 -15.36 -8.86 4.40
C VAL A 133 -15.48 -7.61 3.50
N TYR A 134 -15.50 -7.80 2.19
CA TYR A 134 -15.64 -6.69 1.24
C TYR A 134 -17.01 -6.02 1.30
N GLU A 135 -18.08 -6.78 1.48
CA GLU A 135 -19.43 -6.25 1.70
C GLU A 135 -19.44 -5.35 2.95
N LYS A 136 -18.84 -5.82 4.04
CA LYS A 136 -18.72 -5.04 5.28
C LYS A 136 -17.89 -3.77 5.07
N ALA A 137 -16.75 -3.88 4.39
CA ALA A 137 -15.90 -2.75 4.07
C ALA A 137 -16.64 -1.71 3.20
N ALA A 138 -17.40 -2.16 2.20
CA ALA A 138 -18.21 -1.31 1.33
C ALA A 138 -19.29 -0.58 2.11
N ALA A 139 -20.00 -1.28 3.01
CA ALA A 139 -21.03 -0.69 3.87
C ALA A 139 -20.45 0.41 4.80
N LEU A 140 -19.23 0.19 5.31
CA LEU A 140 -18.51 1.13 6.17
C LEU A 140 -17.71 2.19 5.39
N ARG A 141 -17.71 2.13 4.05
CA ARG A 141 -16.91 2.98 3.15
C ARG A 141 -15.41 2.94 3.46
N LEU A 142 -14.90 1.76 3.81
CA LEU A 142 -13.50 1.51 4.02
C LEU A 142 -12.84 1.11 2.69
N PRO A 143 -11.84 1.85 2.18
CA PRO A 143 -11.03 1.40 1.06
C PRO A 143 -10.25 0.13 1.43
N ILE A 144 -10.01 -0.71 0.43
CA ILE A 144 -9.16 -1.91 0.57
C ILE A 144 -7.95 -1.76 -0.34
N ILE A 145 -6.77 -1.91 0.25
CA ILE A 145 -5.51 -2.05 -0.46
C ILE A 145 -5.23 -3.55 -0.61
N PHE A 146 -5.23 -4.03 -1.84
CA PHE A 146 -4.80 -5.36 -2.20
C PHE A 146 -3.30 -5.35 -2.43
N TYR A 147 -2.56 -5.75 -1.41
CA TYR A 147 -1.11 -5.86 -1.48
C TYR A 147 -0.74 -7.02 -2.42
N ASN A 148 0.13 -6.75 -3.40
CA ASN A 148 0.64 -7.75 -4.32
C ASN A 148 1.95 -8.34 -3.82
N GLY A 149 1.83 -9.20 -2.80
CA GLY A 149 2.93 -9.86 -2.10
C GLY A 149 3.49 -11.12 -2.78
N THR A 150 3.61 -11.11 -4.10
CA THR A 150 4.04 -12.28 -4.92
C THR A 150 5.41 -12.86 -4.55
N HIS A 151 6.21 -12.10 -3.79
CA HIS A 151 7.58 -12.45 -3.43
C HIS A 151 7.79 -12.56 -1.91
N LEU A 152 6.74 -12.47 -1.09
CA LEU A 152 6.89 -12.52 0.38
C LEU A 152 7.46 -13.86 0.88
N SER A 153 7.11 -14.96 0.22
CA SER A 153 7.52 -16.31 0.62
C SER A 153 7.41 -17.27 -0.54
N ALA A 154 8.21 -18.35 -0.55
CA ALA A 154 8.07 -19.43 -1.52
C ALA A 154 6.69 -20.13 -1.45
N LYS A 155 5.95 -19.95 -0.35
CA LYS A 155 4.60 -20.47 -0.15
C LYS A 155 3.52 -19.62 -0.83
N THR A 156 3.79 -18.36 -1.19
CA THR A 156 2.76 -17.49 -1.76
C THR A 156 2.27 -18.01 -3.10
N LYS A 157 0.95 -18.04 -3.30
CA LYS A 157 0.33 -18.57 -4.51
C LYS A 157 0.11 -17.47 -5.53
N MET A 158 0.98 -17.44 -6.55
CA MET A 158 0.96 -16.39 -7.57
C MET A 158 -0.36 -16.33 -8.35
N GLU A 159 -1.10 -17.43 -8.47
CA GLU A 159 -2.41 -17.40 -9.14
C GLU A 159 -3.38 -16.43 -8.46
N TYR A 160 -3.35 -16.30 -7.13
CA TYR A 160 -4.24 -15.42 -6.37
C TYR A 160 -3.77 -13.96 -6.33
N ALA A 161 -2.55 -13.68 -6.80
CA ALA A 161 -2.05 -12.31 -6.97
C ALA A 161 -2.44 -11.69 -8.31
N ARG A 162 -3.08 -12.44 -9.22
CA ARG A 162 -3.41 -11.91 -10.54
C ARG A 162 -4.52 -10.84 -10.44
N PRO A 163 -4.27 -9.57 -10.85
CA PRO A 163 -5.22 -8.49 -10.72
C PRO A 163 -6.57 -8.79 -11.35
N PHE A 164 -6.64 -9.52 -12.48
CA PHE A 164 -7.92 -9.82 -13.13
C PHE A 164 -8.94 -10.50 -12.21
N LEU A 165 -8.50 -11.21 -11.17
CA LEU A 165 -9.38 -11.85 -10.19
C LEU A 165 -10.18 -10.84 -9.36
N LEU A 166 -9.71 -9.59 -9.27
CA LEU A 166 -10.43 -8.50 -8.61
C LEU A 166 -11.55 -7.92 -9.48
N ASP A 167 -11.70 -8.34 -10.75
CA ASP A 167 -12.77 -7.88 -11.63
C ASP A 167 -14.16 -8.18 -11.04
N GLU A 168 -14.35 -9.39 -10.52
CA GLU A 168 -15.60 -9.80 -9.91
C GLU A 168 -15.90 -8.98 -8.64
N VAL A 169 -14.88 -8.73 -7.82
CA VAL A 169 -14.99 -7.91 -6.61
C VAL A 169 -15.40 -6.48 -6.97
N ALA A 170 -14.73 -5.87 -7.96
CA ALA A 170 -15.03 -4.52 -8.41
C ALA A 170 -16.44 -4.38 -9.00
N ARG A 171 -16.91 -5.39 -9.76
CA ARG A 171 -18.29 -5.43 -10.29
C ARG A 171 -19.33 -5.60 -9.19
N SER A 172 -19.05 -6.45 -8.21
CA SER A 172 -20.00 -6.75 -7.12
C SER A 172 -20.14 -5.60 -6.13
N PHE A 173 -19.05 -4.86 -5.89
CA PHE A 173 -19.01 -3.77 -4.93
C PHE A 173 -18.58 -2.46 -5.59
N ALA A 174 -19.42 -1.92 -6.48
CA ALA A 174 -19.15 -0.67 -7.20
C ALA A 174 -18.83 0.53 -6.30
N ASN A 175 -19.33 0.54 -5.06
CA ASN A 175 -19.06 1.61 -4.08
C ASN A 175 -17.77 1.40 -3.27
N LEU A 176 -17.17 0.22 -3.31
CA LEU A 176 -15.93 -0.09 -2.60
C LEU A 176 -14.74 0.49 -3.36
N LYS A 177 -13.88 1.25 -2.67
CA LYS A 177 -12.63 1.74 -3.25
C LYS A 177 -11.56 0.66 -3.13
N ILE A 178 -11.03 0.24 -4.27
CA ILE A 178 -10.03 -0.83 -4.39
C ILE A 178 -8.73 -0.21 -4.85
N VAL A 179 -7.63 -0.47 -4.14
CA VAL A 179 -6.28 -0.08 -4.56
C VAL A 179 -5.47 -1.34 -4.79
N ILE A 180 -4.96 -1.51 -6.01
CA ILE A 180 -4.06 -2.61 -6.36
C ILE A 180 -2.63 -2.17 -6.07
N GLY A 181 -1.91 -2.86 -5.20
CA GLY A 181 -0.53 -2.52 -4.87
C GLY A 181 0.42 -2.73 -6.04
N HIS A 182 1.43 -1.86 -6.16
CA HIS A 182 2.58 -2.01 -7.08
C HIS A 182 2.20 -2.09 -8.57
N LEU A 183 1.13 -1.43 -8.99
CA LEU A 183 0.54 -1.62 -10.32
C LEU A 183 0.27 -3.08 -10.70
N GLY A 184 0.07 -3.94 -9.69
CA GLY A 184 -0.12 -5.37 -9.86
C GLY A 184 1.08 -6.13 -10.39
N TYR A 185 2.30 -5.59 -10.26
CA TYR A 185 3.52 -6.25 -10.72
C TYR A 185 3.60 -7.72 -10.26
N PRO A 186 3.89 -8.69 -11.16
CA PRO A 186 4.34 -8.49 -12.55
C PRO A 186 3.21 -8.34 -13.60
N TYR A 187 1.95 -8.38 -13.20
CA TYR A 187 0.77 -8.39 -14.07
C TYR A 187 0.25 -6.98 -14.40
N ILE A 188 1.15 -6.07 -14.79
CA ILE A 188 0.84 -4.65 -14.99
C ILE A 188 -0.27 -4.42 -16.02
N ASP A 189 -0.28 -5.19 -17.11
CA ASP A 189 -1.27 -5.02 -18.18
C ASP A 189 -2.69 -5.34 -17.68
N GLU A 190 -2.86 -6.34 -16.81
CA GLU A 190 -4.16 -6.65 -16.20
C GLU A 190 -4.64 -5.51 -15.31
N THR A 191 -3.74 -4.93 -14.52
CA THR A 191 -4.06 -3.78 -13.68
C THR A 191 -4.51 -2.59 -14.51
N ILE A 192 -3.76 -2.23 -15.57
CA ILE A 192 -4.13 -1.10 -16.45
C ILE A 192 -5.51 -1.28 -17.06
N VAL A 193 -5.85 -2.51 -17.49
CA VAL A 193 -7.20 -2.82 -18.01
C VAL A 193 -8.27 -2.62 -16.94
N LEU A 194 -8.01 -3.03 -15.68
CA LEU A 194 -8.95 -2.83 -14.58
C LEU A 194 -9.13 -1.35 -14.21
N LEU A 195 -8.05 -0.56 -14.21
CA LEU A 195 -8.12 0.88 -13.96
C LEU A 195 -9.01 1.60 -14.98
N GLY A 196 -8.92 1.21 -16.27
CA GLY A 196 -9.77 1.76 -17.32
C GLY A 196 -11.21 1.22 -17.29
N LYS A 197 -11.41 -0.01 -16.81
CA LYS A 197 -12.72 -0.67 -16.76
C LYS A 197 -13.58 -0.21 -15.58
N HIS A 198 -12.97 0.03 -14.42
CA HIS A 198 -13.69 0.25 -13.16
C HIS A 198 -13.40 1.60 -12.54
N HIS A 199 -14.45 2.42 -12.38
CA HIS A 199 -14.34 3.74 -11.78
C HIS A 199 -13.84 3.73 -10.32
N ASN A 200 -14.03 2.63 -9.61
CA ASN A 200 -13.70 2.45 -8.18
C ASN A 200 -12.37 1.72 -7.93
N VAL A 201 -11.62 1.39 -8.99
CA VAL A 201 -10.30 0.75 -8.89
C VAL A 201 -9.19 1.78 -9.14
N TYR A 202 -8.20 1.75 -8.26
CA TYR A 202 -6.98 2.56 -8.27
C TYR A 202 -5.77 1.65 -8.12
N SER A 203 -4.58 2.20 -8.25
CA SER A 203 -3.35 1.47 -7.98
C SER A 203 -2.24 2.38 -7.52
N ASP A 204 -1.35 1.90 -6.66
CA ASP A 204 -0.15 2.64 -6.27
C ASP A 204 1.09 2.23 -7.08
N LEU A 205 2.12 3.08 -7.05
CA LEU A 205 3.41 2.85 -7.71
C LEU A 205 4.50 2.37 -6.75
N SER A 206 4.14 1.99 -5.52
CA SER A 206 5.12 1.58 -4.53
C SER A 206 5.83 0.30 -4.99
N ALA A 207 7.04 0.06 -4.48
CA ALA A 207 7.98 -1.00 -4.88
C ALA A 207 8.47 -0.97 -6.35
N LEU A 208 7.70 -0.42 -7.30
CA LEU A 208 8.05 -0.31 -8.72
C LEU A 208 9.12 0.74 -8.95
N LEU A 209 9.05 1.87 -8.23
CA LEU A 209 9.97 2.99 -8.41
C LEU A 209 11.44 2.60 -8.14
N ARG A 210 11.71 1.56 -7.36
CA ARG A 210 13.07 1.01 -7.18
C ARG A 210 13.64 0.34 -8.45
N ARG A 211 12.82 0.10 -9.47
CA ARG A 211 13.16 -0.54 -10.76
C ARG A 211 12.85 0.44 -11.89
N PRO A 212 13.76 1.41 -12.18
CA PRO A 212 13.46 2.53 -13.06
C PRO A 212 12.93 2.14 -14.44
N TRP A 213 13.47 1.08 -15.05
CA TRP A 213 12.98 0.60 -16.36
C TRP A 213 11.54 0.08 -16.31
N VAL A 214 11.21 -0.74 -15.30
CA VAL A 214 9.86 -1.29 -15.13
C VAL A 214 8.87 -0.19 -14.81
N ALA A 215 9.24 0.74 -13.93
CA ALA A 215 8.42 1.91 -13.60
C ALA A 215 8.18 2.80 -14.83
N TYR A 216 9.22 3.03 -15.65
CA TYR A 216 9.11 3.81 -16.88
C TYR A 216 8.14 3.16 -17.89
N ASP A 217 8.32 1.87 -18.19
CA ASP A 217 7.42 1.13 -19.09
C ASP A 217 5.97 1.14 -18.59
N ALA A 218 5.76 0.88 -17.30
CA ALA A 218 4.47 0.94 -16.64
C ALA A 218 3.79 2.32 -16.75
N LEU A 219 4.53 3.41 -16.55
CA LEU A 219 4.02 4.77 -16.60
C LEU A 219 3.68 5.21 -18.02
N VAL A 220 4.53 4.85 -18.99
CA VAL A 220 4.27 5.09 -20.42
C VAL A 220 2.97 4.40 -20.84
N ARG A 221 2.81 3.12 -20.52
CA ARG A 221 1.58 2.37 -20.82
C ARG A 221 0.38 3.00 -20.14
N SER A 222 0.47 3.27 -18.84
CA SER A 222 -0.61 3.89 -18.07
C SER A 222 -1.05 5.23 -18.65
N TRP A 223 -0.10 6.02 -19.17
CA TRP A 223 -0.37 7.29 -19.84
C TRP A 223 -1.05 7.10 -21.20
N GLN A 224 -0.56 6.17 -22.02
CA GLN A 224 -1.15 5.85 -23.33
C GLN A 224 -2.58 5.30 -23.22
N PHE A 225 -2.86 4.51 -22.19
CA PHE A 225 -4.19 4.02 -21.87
C PHE A 225 -5.05 5.04 -21.10
N GLN A 226 -4.54 6.24 -20.84
CA GLN A 226 -5.24 7.34 -20.18
C GLN A 226 -5.77 6.99 -18.77
N VAL A 227 -5.04 6.16 -18.03
CA VAL A 227 -5.39 5.75 -16.65
C VAL A 227 -4.47 6.36 -15.59
N THR A 228 -3.63 7.33 -15.97
CA THR A 228 -2.70 7.99 -15.05
C THR A 228 -3.38 8.73 -13.91
N ASP A 229 -4.67 9.07 -14.02
CA ASP A 229 -5.53 9.66 -12.99
C ASP A 229 -5.93 8.67 -11.88
N LYS A 230 -5.76 7.37 -12.13
CA LYS A 230 -6.03 6.28 -11.17
C LYS A 230 -4.80 5.82 -10.38
N LEU A 231 -3.63 6.37 -10.68
CA LEU A 231 -2.37 6.02 -10.02
C LEU A 231 -2.12 6.80 -8.72
N LEU A 232 -1.62 6.17 -7.68
CA LEU A 232 -1.36 6.80 -6.39
C LEU A 232 0.13 6.74 -6.07
N PHE A 233 0.61 7.76 -5.37
CA PHE A 233 1.99 7.77 -4.89
C PHE A 233 2.13 6.90 -3.64
N GLY A 234 3.12 6.02 -3.63
CA GLY A 234 3.49 5.22 -2.46
C GLY A 234 4.98 4.87 -2.48
N SER A 235 5.63 4.84 -1.31
CA SER A 235 7.07 4.59 -1.21
C SER A 235 7.46 3.16 -0.90
N ASP A 236 6.58 2.30 -0.39
CA ASP A 236 6.95 0.94 0.05
C ASP A 236 8.06 0.98 1.13
N PHE A 237 7.99 1.96 2.05
CA PHE A 237 8.82 1.94 3.25
C PHE A 237 8.57 0.63 4.01
N PRO A 238 9.61 -0.04 4.52
CA PRO A 238 10.99 0.44 4.75
C PRO A 238 12.00 0.13 3.62
N PHE A 239 11.55 -0.32 2.45
CA PHE A 239 12.46 -0.70 1.36
C PHE A 239 12.95 0.50 0.56
N THR A 240 12.13 1.53 0.42
CA THR A 240 12.51 2.83 -0.15
C THR A 240 11.87 3.98 0.61
N THR A 241 12.34 5.19 0.40
CA THR A 241 11.82 6.41 1.06
C THR A 241 10.99 7.27 0.11
N ALA A 242 10.10 8.09 0.67
CA ALA A 242 9.28 9.01 -0.13
C ALA A 242 10.13 9.96 -0.99
N SER A 243 11.24 10.48 -0.46
CA SER A 243 12.16 11.36 -1.21
C SER A 243 12.73 10.67 -2.44
N GLU A 244 13.26 9.45 -2.30
CA GLU A 244 13.83 8.68 -3.41
C GLU A 244 12.78 8.37 -4.48
N CYS A 245 11.57 8.01 -4.05
CA CYS A 245 10.45 7.73 -4.95
C CYS A 245 10.00 8.97 -5.73
N ILE A 246 9.90 10.14 -5.08
CA ILE A 246 9.54 11.41 -5.73
C ILE A 246 10.61 11.80 -6.76
N GLU A 247 11.88 11.72 -6.38
CA GLU A 247 13.00 12.00 -7.29
C GLU A 247 12.97 11.07 -8.51
N THR A 248 12.80 9.77 -8.28
CA THR A 248 12.74 8.78 -9.35
C THR A 248 11.57 9.05 -10.29
N LEU A 249 10.40 9.37 -9.75
CA LEU A 249 9.22 9.65 -10.56
C LEU A 249 9.40 10.91 -11.43
N TYR A 250 10.03 11.96 -10.91
CA TYR A 250 10.29 13.19 -11.67
C TYR A 250 11.44 13.07 -12.67
N THR A 251 12.37 12.14 -12.46
CA THR A 251 13.50 11.88 -13.36
C THR A 251 13.25 10.71 -14.31
N ILE A 252 12.09 10.05 -14.24
CA ILE A 252 11.82 8.81 -14.96
C ILE A 252 12.02 8.89 -16.48
N ASN A 253 11.77 10.06 -17.08
CA ASN A 253 11.95 10.28 -18.53
C ASN A 253 13.42 10.27 -18.96
N GLN A 254 14.40 10.29 -18.05
CA GLN A 254 15.81 10.09 -18.38
C GLN A 254 16.07 8.73 -19.04
N GLN A 255 15.22 7.73 -18.78
CA GLN A 255 15.27 6.42 -19.44
C GLN A 255 15.08 6.51 -20.97
N ALA A 256 14.41 7.57 -21.46
CA ALA A 256 14.15 7.81 -22.87
C ALA A 256 15.17 8.75 -23.53
N MET A 257 16.05 9.38 -22.77
CA MET A 257 16.92 10.45 -23.26
C MET A 257 17.88 9.92 -24.35
N GLY A 258 17.92 10.62 -25.49
CA GLY A 258 18.74 10.21 -26.64
C GLY A 258 18.15 9.05 -27.46
N THR A 259 16.88 8.69 -27.24
CA THR A 259 16.17 7.65 -27.97
C THR A 259 14.87 8.20 -28.59
N ASN A 260 14.17 7.39 -29.40
CA ASN A 260 12.83 7.70 -29.93
C ASN A 260 11.70 7.17 -29.02
N MET A 261 12.02 6.76 -27.79
CA MET A 261 11.03 6.21 -26.86
C MET A 261 10.08 7.32 -26.36
N PRO A 262 8.80 6.99 -26.11
CA PRO A 262 7.80 7.97 -25.65
C PRO A 262 8.12 8.46 -24.23
N THR A 263 7.79 9.71 -23.93
CA THR A 263 7.93 10.25 -22.57
C THR A 263 6.57 10.46 -21.93
N VAL A 264 6.54 10.48 -20.60
CA VAL A 264 5.33 10.81 -19.84
C VAL A 264 5.32 12.31 -19.54
N PRO A 265 4.24 13.06 -19.85
CA PRO A 265 4.17 14.48 -19.56
C PRO A 265 4.41 14.78 -18.08
N ARG A 266 5.18 15.83 -17.79
CA ARG A 266 5.52 16.23 -16.41
C ARG A 266 4.28 16.52 -15.55
N GLU A 267 3.24 17.04 -16.16
CA GLU A 267 1.95 17.28 -15.49
C GLU A 267 1.29 15.97 -15.01
N ALA A 268 1.33 14.91 -15.82
CA ALA A 268 0.81 13.61 -15.43
C ALA A 268 1.60 13.03 -14.25
N LEU A 269 2.95 13.12 -14.28
CA LEU A 269 3.81 12.67 -13.18
C LEU A 269 3.54 13.45 -11.89
N ARG A 270 3.45 14.79 -11.98
CA ARG A 270 3.09 15.65 -10.86
C ARG A 270 1.71 15.35 -10.30
N GLY A 271 0.74 15.09 -11.20
CA GLY A 271 -0.62 14.74 -10.83
C GLY A 271 -0.73 13.43 -10.05
N ILE A 272 0.24 12.52 -10.18
CA ILE A 272 0.31 11.28 -9.38
C ILE A 272 0.81 11.60 -7.96
N VAL A 273 1.87 12.40 -7.83
CA VAL A 273 2.45 12.78 -6.52
C VAL A 273 1.51 13.63 -5.68
N GLU A 274 0.86 14.61 -6.30
CA GLU A 274 0.03 15.61 -5.62
C GLU A 274 -1.46 15.24 -5.58
N ARG A 275 -1.80 13.97 -5.92
CA ARG A 275 -3.19 13.53 -6.00
C ARG A 275 -3.91 13.67 -4.67
N ASP A 276 -5.18 14.07 -4.73
CA ASP A 276 -6.07 13.99 -3.57
C ASP A 276 -6.46 12.53 -3.29
N VAL A 277 -5.53 11.79 -2.67
CA VAL A 277 -5.70 10.38 -2.31
C VAL A 277 -6.86 10.22 -1.32
N LEU A 278 -7.02 11.15 -0.38
CA LEU A 278 -8.08 11.06 0.63
C LEU A 278 -9.46 11.20 0.00
N GLY A 279 -9.65 12.18 -0.89
CA GLY A 279 -10.88 12.34 -1.65
C GLY A 279 -11.16 11.15 -2.58
N ALA A 280 -10.14 10.67 -3.30
CA ALA A 280 -10.27 9.54 -4.22
C ALA A 280 -10.72 8.25 -3.51
N LEU A 281 -10.22 8.02 -2.29
CA LEU A 281 -10.52 6.85 -1.47
C LEU A 281 -11.66 7.05 -0.47
N GLY A 282 -12.28 8.24 -0.42
CA GLY A 282 -13.40 8.55 0.49
C GLY A 282 -13.00 8.63 1.97
N ILE A 283 -11.72 8.87 2.26
CA ILE A 283 -11.19 8.92 3.63
C ILE A 283 -11.47 10.32 4.20
N SER A 284 -12.22 10.36 5.31
CA SER A 284 -12.45 11.59 6.07
C SER A 284 -11.47 11.70 7.24
N MET A 285 -10.82 12.86 7.33
CA MET A 285 -9.96 13.21 8.46
C MET A 285 -10.71 14.12 9.44
N PRO A 286 -10.50 13.96 10.75
CA PRO A 286 -11.01 14.91 11.72
C PRO A 286 -10.42 16.30 11.46
N SER A 287 -11.24 17.34 11.64
CA SER A 287 -10.79 18.72 11.44
C SER A 287 -9.58 19.05 12.33
N ALA A 288 -8.71 19.96 11.90
CA ALA A 288 -7.53 20.38 12.66
C ALA A 288 -7.89 20.88 14.09
N ARG A 289 -9.08 21.45 14.27
CA ARG A 289 -9.63 21.84 15.59
C ARG A 289 -9.92 20.64 16.50
N MET A 290 -10.41 19.53 15.94
CA MET A 290 -10.67 18.30 16.70
C MET A 290 -9.36 17.61 17.08
N LEU A 291 -8.37 17.58 16.18
CA LEU A 291 -7.04 17.04 16.47
C LEU A 291 -6.33 17.82 17.59
N ALA A 292 -6.46 19.15 17.61
CA ALA A 292 -5.91 19.99 18.69
C ALA A 292 -6.60 19.78 20.05
N ALA A 293 -7.84 19.28 20.05
CA ALA A 293 -8.63 19.00 21.25
C ALA A 293 -8.43 17.56 21.79
N MET A 294 -7.78 16.66 21.03
CA MET A 294 -7.45 15.33 21.51
C MET A 294 -6.32 15.41 22.55
N PRO A 295 -6.40 14.63 23.65
CA PRO A 295 -5.38 14.67 24.68
C PRO A 295 -4.03 14.27 24.08
N LYS A 296 -3.07 15.19 24.09
CA LYS A 296 -1.68 14.91 23.71
C LYS A 296 -1.16 13.81 24.65
N ALA A 297 -0.99 12.60 24.14
CA ALA A 297 -0.30 11.55 24.88
C ALA A 297 1.10 12.07 25.28
N ARG A 298 1.43 11.87 26.56
CA ARG A 298 2.58 12.47 27.26
C ARG A 298 3.89 12.40 26.46
N ARG A 299 4.39 13.56 26.01
CA ARG A 299 5.84 13.78 25.89
C ARG A 299 6.44 13.79 27.30
N ALA A 300 7.16 12.74 27.67
CA ALA A 300 8.33 12.73 28.56
C ALA A 300 8.48 11.37 29.23
N LYS A 301 9.44 10.58 28.76
CA LYS A 301 10.37 9.77 29.58
C LYS A 301 11.59 9.40 28.72
N ALA A 302 12.44 10.39 28.53
CA ALA A 302 13.88 10.23 28.32
C ALA A 302 14.52 11.40 29.06
N GLY A 303 14.71 11.20 30.35
CA GLY A 303 15.74 11.89 31.13
C GLY A 303 16.98 11.02 31.14
#